data_AF-A0A150IW55-F1
#
_entry.id   AF-A0A150IW55-F1
#
_cell.length_a   1.000
_cell.length_b   1.000
_cell.length_c   1.000
_cell.angle_alpha   90.00
_cell.angle_beta   90.00
_cell.angle_gamma   90.00
#
_symmetry.space_group_name_H-M   'P 1'
#
loop_
_entity.id
_entity.type
_entity.pdbx_description
1 polymer ?
#
loop_
_entity_poly.entity_id
_entity_poly.type
_entity_poly.pdbx_seq_one_letter_code
_entity_poly.pdbx_strand_id
1 'polypeptide(L)' 'MWKENTDELKKEMLIKEVSKCVSEVTGAPLDAVEVLITEIPKANWGKGGIPASKW' A
#
# COMPACT_ATOMS: atom_id res chain seq x y z
N MET A 1 2.82 8.16 9.37
CA MET A 1 3.71 7.22 8.68
C MET A 1 3.68 5.81 9.27
N TRP A 2 3.20 5.59 10.50
CA TRP A 2 2.72 4.27 10.92
C TRP A 2 1.58 4.45 11.94
N LYS A 3 0.36 4.50 11.43
CA LYS A 3 -0.84 4.15 12.19
C LYS A 3 -1.28 2.82 11.60
N GLU A 4 -1.65 1.84 12.43
CA GLU A 4 -2.35 0.66 11.94
C GLU A 4 -3.59 1.17 11.20
N ASN A 5 -3.63 1.04 9.87
CA ASN A 5 -4.77 1.49 9.09
C ASN A 5 -5.77 0.35 9.06
N THR A 6 -6.51 0.19 10.16
CA THR A 6 -7.81 -0.50 10.16
C THR A 6 -8.90 0.32 9.46
N ASP A 7 -8.52 1.40 8.76
CA ASP A 7 -9.43 2.30 8.08
C ASP A 7 -9.67 1.79 6.66
N GLU A 8 -10.71 0.96 6.52
CA GLU A 8 -11.17 0.41 5.24
C GLU A 8 -11.38 1.50 4.18
N LEU A 9 -11.83 2.71 4.56
CA LEU A 9 -12.02 3.82 3.62
C LEU A 9 -10.70 4.25 2.97
N LYS A 10 -9.59 4.25 3.74
CA LYS A 10 -8.27 4.59 3.17
C LYS A 10 -7.78 3.51 2.22
N LYS A 11 -8.02 2.24 2.54
CA LYS A 11 -7.65 1.11 1.68
C LYS A 11 -8.44 1.13 0.37
N GLU A 12 -9.75 1.38 0.44
CA GLU A 12 -10.63 1.56 -0.72
C GLU A 12 -10.14 2.70 -1.63
N MET A 13 -9.87 3.88 -1.05
CA MET A 13 -9.33 5.01 -1.79
C MET A 13 -7.99 4.68 -2.46
N LEU A 14 -7.10 3.99 -1.76
CA LEU A 14 -5.79 3.62 -2.30
C LEU A 14 -5.92 2.66 -3.49
N ILE A 15 -6.76 1.63 -3.37
CA ILE A 15 -7.02 0.67 -4.46
C ILE A 15 -7.54 1.42 -5.68
N LYS A 16 -8.55 2.28 -5.51
CA LYS A 16 -9.15 3.05 -6.60
C LYS A 16 -8.14 3.91 -7.34
N GLU A 17 -7.40 4.75 -6.61
CA GLU A 17 -6.52 5.74 -7.24
C GLU A 17 -5.26 5.10 -7.84
N VAL A 18 -4.72 4.05 -7.21
CA VAL A 18 -3.58 3.30 -7.77
C VAL A 18 -3.99 2.54 -9.03
N SER A 19 -5.14 1.85 -9.05
CA SER A 19 -5.61 1.16 -10.25
C SER A 19 -5.80 2.12 -11.42
N LYS A 20 -6.39 3.29 -11.17
CA LYS A 20 -6.56 4.35 -12.17
C LYS A 20 -5.21 4.83 -12.72
N CYS A 21 -4.26 5.15 -11.85
CA CYS A 21 -2.92 5.59 -12.23
C CYS A 21 -2.20 4.56 -13.12
N VAL A 22 -2.24 3.28 -12.75
CA VAL A 22 -1.62 2.20 -13.54
C VAL A 22 -2.26 2.11 -14.92
N SER A 23 -3.59 2.13 -15.01
CA SER A 23 -4.31 2.09 -16.30
C SER A 23 -3.95 3.29 -17.18
N GLU A 24 -3.90 4.50 -16.62
CA GLU A 24 -3.55 5.73 -17.35
C GLU A 24 -2.11 5.74 -17.86
N VAL A 25 -1.14 5.27 -17.06
CA VAL A 25 0.29 5.29 -17.43
C VAL A 25 0.64 4.17 -18.39
N THR A 26 0.04 2.99 -18.23
CA THR A 26 0.42 1.78 -19.00
C THR A 26 -0.47 1.53 -20.21
N GLY A 27 -1.70 2.07 -20.23
CA GLY A 27 -2.72 1.75 -21.21
C GLY A 27 -3.44 0.41 -20.98
N ALA A 28 -3.14 -0.29 -19.88
CA ALA A 28 -3.86 -1.52 -19.52
C ALA A 28 -5.34 -1.20 -19.21
N PRO A 29 -6.30 -2.06 -19.61
CA PRO A 29 -7.70 -1.93 -19.21
C PRO A 29 -7.84 -1.88 -17.68
N LEU A 30 -8.68 -0.98 -17.17
CA LEU A 30 -8.81 -0.77 -15.72
C LEU A 30 -9.28 -2.02 -14.98
N ASP A 31 -10.14 -2.82 -15.60
CA ASP A 31 -10.66 -4.09 -15.08
C ASP A 31 -9.61 -5.22 -15.08
N ALA A 32 -8.49 -5.04 -15.77
CA ALA A 32 -7.34 -5.95 -15.72
C ALA A 32 -6.32 -5.58 -14.62
N VAL A 33 -6.50 -4.45 -13.91
CA VAL A 33 -5.57 -4.00 -12.87
C VAL A 33 -5.99 -4.49 -11.50
N GLU A 34 -5.16 -5.35 -10.90
CA GLU A 34 -5.33 -5.85 -9.54
C GLU A 34 -4.35 -5.17 -8.57
N VAL A 35 -4.81 -4.92 -7.33
CA VAL A 35 -4.01 -4.26 -6.28
C VAL A 35 -3.99 -5.12 -5.01
N LEU A 36 -2.80 -5.47 -4.55
CA LEU A 36 -2.56 -6.12 -3.26
C LEU A 36 -1.98 -5.10 -2.27
N ILE A 37 -2.68 -4.86 -1.16
CA ILE A 37 -2.15 -4.06 -0.04
C ILE A 37 -1.55 -5.02 0.99
N THR A 38 -0.27 -4.85 1.30
CA THR A 38 0.42 -5.57 2.39
C THR A 38 0.90 -4.59 3.44
N GLU A 39 0.32 -4.65 4.64
CA GLU A 39 0.78 -3.89 5.80
C GLU A 39 1.85 -4.69 6.54
N ILE A 40 3.04 -4.12 6.69
CA ILE A 40 4.14 -4.75 7.41
C ILE A 40 4.21 -4.19 8.84
N PRO A 41 4.02 -5.00 9.89
CA PRO A 41 4.20 -4.53 11.26
C PRO A 41 5.58 -3.91 11.46
N LYS A 42 5.68 -2.85 12.26
CA LYS A 42 6.96 -2.16 12.51
C LYS A 42 8.08 -3.09 12.99
N ALA A 43 7.73 -4.12 13.76
CA ALA A 43 8.71 -5.10 14.24
C ALA A 43 9.29 -5.97 13.11
N ASN A 44 8.60 -6.07 11.98
CA ASN A 44 8.96 -6.92 10.84
C ASN A 44 9.69 -6.14 9.74
N TRP A 45 9.95 -4.84 9.93
CA TRP A 45 10.68 -3.99 8.99
C TRP A 45 11.98 -3.48 9.61
N GLY A 46 13.13 -3.78 9.00
CA GLY A 46 14.44 -3.44 9.54
C GLY A 46 15.25 -2.49 8.65
N LYS A 47 15.97 -1.55 9.26
CA LYS A 47 16.94 -0.67 8.58
C LYS A 47 18.19 -0.53 9.45
N GLY A 48 19.35 -0.84 8.89
CA GLY A 48 20.64 -0.75 9.60
C GLY A 48 20.71 -1.63 10.85
N GLY A 49 20.05 -2.80 10.83
CA GLY A 49 20.00 -3.71 11.98
C GLY A 49 19.04 -3.30 13.10
N ILE A 50 18.36 -2.16 12.97
CA ILE A 50 17.34 -1.71 13.91
C ILE A 50 15.96 -2.11 13.34
N PRO A 51 14.97 -2.52 14.15
CA PRO A 51 13.58 -2.65 13.70
C PRO A 51 12.86 -1.30 13.68
N ALA A 52 11.86 -1.13 12.81
CA ALA A 52 11.11 0.12 12.67
C ALA A 52 10.29 0.53 13.90
N SER A 53 10.14 -0.40 14.84
CA SER A 53 9.54 -0.14 16.14
C SER A 53 10.48 0.60 17.11
N LYS A 54 11.76 0.81 16.75
CA LYS A 54 12.81 1.35 17.62
C LYS A 54 13.42 2.67 17.14
N TRP A 55 12.89 3.28 16.07
CA TRP A 55 13.24 4.65 15.63
C TRP A 55 11.99 5.51 15.43
#